data_AF-A0A2J7ZH94-F1
#
_entry.id   AF-A0A2J7ZH94-F1
#
_cell.length_a   1.000
_cell.length_b   1.000
_cell.length_c   1.000
_cell.angle_alpha   90.00
_cell.angle_beta   90.00
_cell.angle_gamma   90.00
#
_symmetry.space_group_name_H-M   'P 1'
#
loop_
_entity.id
_entity.type
_entity.pdbx_description
1 polymer ?
#
loop_
_entity_poly.entity_id
_entity_poly.type
_entity_poly.pdbx_seq_one_letter_code
_entity_poly.pdbx_strand_id
1 'polypeptide(L)'
;MSALEVKTPEQQVAEKTPYYKKRIEVFEHFYAREVARIAEAQAAAVGIKVIMPDGKERQAVKGVTTPMDIAKEISAGLAKKAVVADVDGSAWDMLRPLEGDCALKLFSFEDAEGRD
;
A
#
# COMPACT_ATOMS: atom_id res chain seq x y z
N MET A 1 18.83 -21.69 -43.25
CA MET A 1 19.28 -20.75 -42.21
C MET A 1 18.42 -19.49 -42.33
N SER A 2 17.24 -19.47 -41.70
CA SER A 2 16.38 -18.29 -41.71
C SER A 2 16.86 -17.36 -40.62
N ALA A 3 17.39 -16.20 -40.99
CA ALA A 3 17.75 -15.17 -40.03
C ALA A 3 16.49 -14.79 -39.23
N LEU A 4 16.54 -14.96 -37.91
CA LEU A 4 15.55 -14.38 -37.02
C LEU A 4 15.74 -12.86 -37.08
N GLU A 5 14.81 -12.18 -37.76
CA GLU A 5 14.75 -10.73 -37.79
C GLU A 5 14.52 -10.24 -36.35
N VAL A 6 15.59 -9.75 -35.73
CA VAL A 6 15.53 -9.15 -34.38
C VAL A 6 14.83 -7.80 -34.53
N LYS A 7 13.54 -7.74 -34.15
CA LYS A 7 12.77 -6.48 -34.09
C LYS A 7 13.49 -5.46 -33.22
N THR A 8 13.64 -4.22 -33.69
CA THR A 8 14.25 -3.14 -32.92
C THR A 8 13.43 -2.84 -31.65
N PRO A 9 14.05 -2.33 -30.57
CA PRO A 9 13.35 -2.02 -29.32
C PRO A 9 12.12 -1.13 -29.50
N GLU A 10 12.19 -0.17 -30.43
CA GLU A 10 11.12 0.76 -30.78
C GLU A 10 9.91 0.07 -31.43
N GLN A 11 10.16 -0.90 -32.31
CA GLN A 11 9.11 -1.70 -32.97
C GLN A 11 8.41 -2.61 -31.97
N GLN A 12 9.15 -3.16 -31.00
CA GLN A 12 8.58 -3.97 -29.92
C GLN A 12 7.74 -3.13 -28.95
N VAL A 13 8.10 -1.86 -28.73
CA VAL A 13 7.31 -0.92 -27.93
C VAL A 13 6.03 -0.52 -28.67
N ALA A 14 6.10 -0.20 -29.96
CA ALA A 14 4.95 0.15 -30.78
C ALA A 14 3.91 -0.99 -30.84
N GLU A 15 4.35 -2.23 -31.03
CA GLU A 15 3.49 -3.41 -31.07
C GLU A 15 2.79 -3.68 -29.73
N LYS A 16 3.45 -3.41 -28.60
CA LYS A 16 2.89 -3.58 -27.25
C LYS A 16 2.12 -2.37 -26.74
N THR A 17 2.16 -1.23 -27.44
CA THR A 17 1.48 0.01 -27.05
C THR A 17 -0.04 -0.16 -26.84
N PRO A 18 -0.79 -0.88 -27.70
CA PRO A 18 -2.21 -1.13 -27.48
C PRO A 18 -2.50 -1.96 -26.22
N TYR A 19 -1.63 -2.91 -25.89
CA TYR A 19 -1.74 -3.71 -24.67
C TYR A 19 -1.53 -2.86 -23.40
N TYR A 20 -0.55 -1.95 -23.41
CA TYR A 20 -0.33 -1.04 -22.29
C TYR A 20 -1.51 -0.08 -22.10
N LYS A 21 -2.08 0.47 -23.17
CA LYS A 21 -3.25 1.35 -23.10
C LYS A 21 -4.43 0.70 -22.41
N LYS A 22 -4.80 -0.53 -22.81
CA LYS A 22 -5.90 -1.27 -22.17
C LYS A 22 -5.67 -1.50 -20.68
N ARG A 23 -4.43 -1.80 -20.27
CA ARG A 23 -4.08 -1.97 -18.85
C ARG A 23 -4.16 -0.65 -18.07
N ILE A 24 -3.76 0.45 -18.70
CA ILE A 24 -3.85 1.80 -18.12
C ILE A 24 -5.31 2.19 -17.95
N GLU A 25 -6.16 2.02 -18.96
CA GLU A 25 -7.59 2.35 -18.88
C GLU A 25 -8.30 1.58 -17.75
N VAL A 26 -8.02 0.27 -17.64
CA VAL A 26 -8.57 -0.56 -16.57
C VAL A 26 -8.04 -0.11 -15.20
N PHE A 27 -6.75 0.20 -15.10
CA PHE A 27 -6.16 0.75 -13.88
C PHE A 27 -6.80 2.08 -13.50
N GLU A 28 -6.96 3.02 -14.43
CA GLU A 28 -7.59 4.32 -14.22
C GLU A 28 -9.03 4.18 -13.73
N HIS A 29 -9.80 3.24 -14.29
CA HIS A 29 -11.16 2.95 -13.84
C HIS A 29 -11.21 2.49 -12.38
N PHE A 30 -10.36 1.53 -11.99
CA PHE A 30 -10.31 1.03 -10.61
C PHE A 30 -9.69 2.05 -9.65
N TYR A 31 -8.68 2.78 -10.09
CA TYR A 31 -8.04 3.84 -9.31
C TYR A 31 -9.03 4.97 -9.00
N ALA A 32 -9.83 5.39 -9.97
CA ALA A 32 -10.88 6.40 -9.76
C ALA A 32 -11.90 5.94 -8.70
N ARG A 33 -12.30 4.66 -8.72
CA ARG A 33 -13.18 4.09 -7.70
C ARG A 33 -12.54 4.11 -6.31
N GLU A 34 -11.25 3.75 -6.21
CA GLU A 34 -10.56 3.73 -4.92
C GLU A 34 -10.33 5.15 -4.38
N VAL A 35 -9.99 6.11 -5.25
CA VAL A 35 -9.86 7.53 -4.86
C VAL A 35 -11.19 8.07 -4.34
N ALA A 36 -12.31 7.75 -4.99
CA ALA A 36 -13.63 8.11 -4.49
C ALA A 36 -13.92 7.48 -3.12
N ARG A 37 -13.60 6.19 -2.94
CA ARG A 37 -13.74 5.48 -1.66
C ARG A 37 -12.89 6.11 -0.55
N ILE A 38 -11.66 6.50 -0.84
CA ILE A 38 -10.77 7.18 0.11
C ILE A 38 -11.33 8.58 0.44
N ALA A 39 -11.82 9.33 -0.54
CA ALA A 39 -12.43 10.64 -0.32
C ALA A 39 -13.71 10.55 0.53
N GLU A 40 -14.56 9.55 0.28
CA GLU A 40 -15.73 9.25 1.11
C GLU A 40 -15.33 8.84 2.53
N ALA A 41 -14.28 8.03 2.69
CA ALA A 41 -13.74 7.66 3.98
C ALA A 41 -13.16 8.87 4.74
N GLN A 42 -12.48 9.78 4.05
CA GLN A 42 -12.02 11.07 4.59
C GLN A 42 -13.19 11.94 5.05
N ALA A 43 -14.28 11.98 4.27
CA ALA A 43 -15.48 12.74 4.62
C ALA A 43 -16.25 12.10 5.80
N ALA A 44 -16.28 10.77 5.89
CA ALA A 44 -16.96 10.05 6.96
C ALA A 44 -16.23 10.19 8.31
N ALA A 45 -14.91 10.44 8.30
CA ALA A 45 -14.08 10.70 9.48
C ALA A 45 -14.34 9.76 10.66
N VAL A 46 -14.57 8.47 10.37
CA VAL A 46 -14.86 7.47 11.40
C VAL A 46 -13.57 7.19 12.15
N GLY A 47 -13.49 7.67 13.40
CA GLY A 47 -12.37 7.43 14.28
C GLY A 47 -12.24 5.94 14.62
N ILE A 48 -11.01 5.43 14.54
CA ILE A 48 -10.60 4.09 14.92
C ILE A 48 -9.48 4.18 15.96
N LYS A 49 -9.39 3.15 16.80
CA LYS A 49 -8.35 2.98 17.80
C LYS A 49 -7.33 1.97 17.31
N VAL A 50 -6.07 2.39 17.29
CA VAL A 50 -4.95 1.52 16.95
C VAL A 50 -4.11 1.29 18.19
N ILE A 51 -3.98 0.02 18.58
CA ILE A 51 -3.21 -0.38 19.76
C ILE A 51 -1.83 -0.82 19.30
N MET A 52 -0.79 -0.13 19.77
CA MET A 52 0.60 -0.51 19.50
C MET A 52 1.06 -1.63 20.46
N PRO A 53 2.11 -2.41 20.12
CA PRO A 53 2.70 -3.41 21.03
C PRO A 53 3.18 -2.79 22.35
N ASP A 54 3.51 -1.50 22.35
CA ASP A 54 3.89 -0.74 23.55
C ASP A 54 2.70 -0.45 24.50
N GLY A 55 1.48 -0.90 24.17
CA GLY A 55 0.25 -0.62 24.91
C GLY A 55 -0.28 0.80 24.72
N LYS A 56 0.33 1.60 23.83
CA LYS A 56 -0.15 2.95 23.50
C LYS A 56 -1.29 2.88 22.51
N GLU A 57 -2.41 3.51 22.86
CA GLU A 57 -3.54 3.73 21.95
C GLU A 57 -3.27 4.98 21.10
N ARG A 58 -3.54 4.88 19.79
CA ARG A 58 -3.49 5.99 18.84
C ARG A 58 -4.85 6.13 18.17
N GLN A 59 -5.28 7.38 17.97
CA GLN A 59 -6.47 7.69 17.20
C GLN A 59 -6.11 7.77 15.72
N ALA A 60 -6.78 6.97 14.92
CA ALA A 60 -6.64 6.94 13.46
C ALA A 60 -8.03 7.11 12.82
N VAL A 61 -8.07 7.29 11.50
CA VAL A 61 -9.32 7.43 10.74
C VAL A 61 -9.46 6.24 9.80
N LYS A 62 -10.61 5.57 9.89
CA LYS A 62 -10.96 4.42 9.03
C LYS A 62 -10.88 4.80 7.56
N GLY A 63 -10.20 3.98 6.77
CA GLY A 63 -10.08 4.14 5.32
C GLY A 63 -9.18 5.28 4.89
N VAL A 64 -8.50 5.96 5.82
CA VAL A 64 -7.60 7.09 5.54
C VAL A 64 -6.22 6.86 6.12
N THR A 65 -6.15 6.56 7.42
CA THR A 65 -4.87 6.39 8.10
C THR A 65 -4.24 5.08 7.70
N THR A 66 -2.97 5.14 7.29
CA THR A 66 -2.17 3.98 6.94
C THR A 66 -1.20 3.62 8.08
N PRO A 67 -0.74 2.35 8.17
CA PRO A 67 0.34 1.98 9.08
C PRO A 67 1.59 2.84 8.94
N MET A 68 1.90 3.28 7.72
CA MET A 68 3.00 4.20 7.44
C MET A 68 2.82 5.56 8.11
N ASP A 69 1.60 6.10 8.15
CA ASP A 69 1.34 7.39 8.82
C ASP A 69 1.52 7.27 10.34
N ILE A 70 1.07 6.15 10.91
CA ILE A 70 1.28 5.85 12.33
C ILE A 70 2.77 5.66 12.64
N ALA A 71 3.50 4.96 11.77
CA ALA A 71 4.95 4.79 11.90
C ALA A 71 5.69 6.15 11.87
N LYS A 72 5.27 7.06 10.97
CA LYS A 72 5.82 8.43 10.89
C LYS A 72 5.52 9.26 12.13
N GLU A 73 4.32 9.12 12.69
CA GLU A 73 3.92 9.80 13.94
C GLU A 73 4.76 9.34 15.14
N ILE A 74 5.17 8.06 15.16
CA ILE A 74 6.04 7.50 16.20
C ILE A 74 7.46 8.01 16.04
N SER A 75 8.09 7.75 14.89
CA SER A 75 9.38 8.34 14.55
C SER A 75 9.70 8.21 13.06
N ALA A 76 10.36 9.22 12.50
CA ALA A 76 10.85 9.16 11.12
C ALA A 76 11.88 8.03 10.90
N GLY A 77 12.57 7.59 11.95
CA GLY A 77 13.49 6.43 11.91
C GLY A 77 12.76 5.10 11.79
N LEU A 78 11.69 4.92 12.56
CA LEU A 78 10.85 3.71 12.51
C LEU A 78 10.13 3.60 11.16
N ALA A 79 9.57 4.71 10.65
CA ALA A 79 8.92 4.73 9.34
C ALA A 79 9.84 4.34 8.17
N LYS A 80 11.15 4.63 8.28
CA LYS A 80 12.13 4.23 7.26
C LYS A 80 12.55 2.77 7.37
N LYS A 81 12.51 2.20 8.57
CA LYS A 81 12.90 0.81 8.82
C LYS A 81 11.75 -0.17 8.65
N ALA A 82 10.52 0.26 8.90
CA ALA A 82 9.32 -0.56 8.83
C ALA A 82 9.03 -0.96 7.38
N VAL A 83 8.93 -2.26 7.14
CA VAL A 83 8.70 -2.86 5.82
C VAL A 83 7.29 -3.41 5.71
N VAL A 84 6.84 -4.13 6.74
CA VAL A 84 5.53 -4.77 6.79
C VAL A 84 4.84 -4.40 8.11
N ALA A 85 3.52 -4.23 8.03
CA ALA A 85 2.67 -4.08 9.19
C ALA A 85 1.96 -5.41 9.48
N ASP A 86 1.68 -5.68 10.74
CA ASP A 86 0.76 -6.72 11.17
C ASP A 86 -0.43 -6.06 11.83
N VAL A 87 -1.61 -6.33 11.27
CA VAL A 87 -2.91 -5.83 11.71
C VAL A 87 -3.70 -7.05 12.21
N ASP A 88 -3.90 -7.13 13.52
CA ASP A 88 -4.64 -8.21 14.20
C ASP A 88 -4.14 -9.64 13.89
N GLY A 89 -2.83 -9.80 13.72
CA GLY A 89 -2.18 -11.09 13.41
C GLY A 89 -2.09 -11.39 11.91
N SER A 90 -2.45 -10.44 11.04
CA SER A 90 -2.40 -10.58 9.58
C SER A 90 -1.42 -9.59 8.96
N ALA A 91 -0.57 -10.10 8.06
CA ALA A 91 0.34 -9.25 7.28
C ALA A 91 -0.45 -8.20 6.47
N TRP A 92 0.00 -6.96 6.56
CA TRP A 92 -0.66 -5.79 6.02
C TRP A 92 0.34 -4.85 5.38
N ASP A 93 -0.04 -4.27 4.25
CA ASP A 93 0.81 -3.32 3.54
C ASP A 93 0.89 -1.99 4.28
N MET A 94 2.08 -1.40 4.31
CA MET A 94 2.33 -0.12 4.98
C MET A 94 1.52 1.05 4.40
N LEU A 95 1.19 0.99 3.10
CA LEU A 95 0.42 2.03 2.39
C LEU A 95 -1.09 1.70 2.29
N ARG A 96 -1.52 0.57 2.85
CA ARG A 96 -2.94 0.17 2.82
C ARG A 96 -3.67 0.80 4.02
N PRO A 97 -4.77 1.55 3.79
CA PRO A 97 -5.54 2.15 4.88
C PRO A 97 -6.12 1.11 5.83
N LEU A 98 -6.23 1.47 7.10
CA LEU A 98 -6.84 0.64 8.15
C LEU A 98 -8.37 0.67 8.06
N GLU A 99 -9.02 -0.48 8.18
CA GLU A 99 -10.48 -0.62 7.98
C GLU A 99 -11.30 -0.57 9.28
N GLY A 100 -10.64 -0.58 10.45
CA GLY A 100 -11.31 -0.65 11.76
C GLY A 100 -10.34 -0.48 12.92
N ASP A 101 -10.85 -0.70 14.14
CA ASP A 101 -10.02 -0.80 15.34
C ASP A 101 -9.14 -2.05 15.24
N CYS A 102 -7.84 -1.91 15.52
CA CYS A 102 -6.91 -3.02 15.35
C CYS A 102 -5.67 -2.89 16.26
N ALA A 103 -5.06 -4.03 16.57
CA ALA A 103 -3.71 -4.08 17.10
C ALA A 103 -2.70 -4.01 15.96
N LEU A 104 -1.86 -2.97 15.96
CA LEU A 104 -0.85 -2.73 14.93
C LEU A 104 0.55 -3.04 15.44
N LYS A 105 1.26 -3.92 14.75
CA LYS A 105 2.70 -4.13 14.92
C LYS A 105 3.42 -3.74 13.63
N LEU A 106 4.63 -3.21 13.78
CA LEU A 106 5.46 -2.79 12.65
C LEU A 106 6.74 -3.62 12.69
N PHE A 107 7.02 -4.32 11.60
CA PHE A 107 8.22 -5.12 11.46
C PHE A 107 9.20 -4.45 10.51
N SER A 108 10.47 -4.56 10.85
CA SER A 108 11.57 -4.10 10.04
C SER A 108 12.23 -5.26 9.30
N PHE A 109 13.14 -4.96 8.38
CA PHE A 109 13.94 -5.99 7.73
C PHE A 109 14.92 -6.71 8.69
N GLU A 110 15.05 -6.25 9.93
CA GLU A 110 15.85 -6.92 10.96
C GLU A 110 15.06 -8.04 11.64
N ASP A 111 13.72 -7.99 11.56
CA ASP A 111 12.81 -8.97 12.17
C ASP A 111 12.58 -10.15 11.21
N ALA A 112 12.42 -11.36 11.75
CA ALA A 112 12.22 -12.56 10.94
C ALA A 112 10.92 -12.46 10.12
N GLU A 113 9.87 -11.95 10.74
CA GLU A 113 8.55 -11.70 10.16
C GLU A 113 8.55 -10.60 9.08
N GLY A 114 9.60 -9.78 9.01
CA GLY A 114 9.79 -8.80 7.94
C GLY A 114 10.59 -9.33 6.74
N ARG A 115 11.15 -10.54 6.84
CA ARG A 115 11.98 -11.17 5.80
C ARG A 115 11.30 -12.31 5.06
N ASP A 116 10.45 -13.07 5.76
CA ASP A 116 9.72 -14.23 5.22
C ASP A 116 8.39 -13.83 4.56
#